data_AF-A0A220WAC1-F1
#
_entry.id   AF-A0A220WAC1-F1
#
_cell.length_a   1.000
_cell.length_b   1.000
_cell.length_c   1.000
_cell.angle_alpha   90.00
_cell.angle_beta   90.00
_cell.angle_gamma   90.00
#
_symmetry.space_group_name_H-M   'P 1'
#
loop_
_entity.id
_entity.type
_entity.pdbx_description
1 polymer ?
#
loop_
_entity_poly.entity_id
_entity_poly.type
_entity_poly.pdbx_seq_one_letter_code
_entity_poly.pdbx_strand_id
1 'polypeptide(L)' 'MAPMASKILKNECKPVPLATFARDVARRITLSGITDLPQSSGKCRTDSKRALLKAIEATGKSWSAN' A
#
# COMPACT_ATOMS: atom_id res chain seq x y z
N MET A 1 -23.99 12.68 16.38
CA MET A 1 -23.05 12.24 15.32
C MET A 1 -23.49 10.86 14.84
N ALA A 2 -23.88 10.73 13.57
CA ALA A 2 -24.27 9.44 13.01
C ALA A 2 -23.02 8.61 12.66
N PRO A 3 -23.01 7.28 12.87
CA PRO A 3 -21.89 6.43 12.47
C PRO A 3 -21.81 6.33 10.94
N MET A 4 -20.61 6.55 10.39
CA MET A 4 -20.32 6.30 8.98
C MET A 4 -20.39 4.79 8.71
N ALA A 5 -21.42 4.34 7.98
CA ALA A 5 -21.51 2.97 7.52
C ALA A 5 -20.42 2.72 6.45
N SER A 6 -19.32 2.05 6.84
CA SER A 6 -18.33 1.56 5.89
C SER A 6 -18.94 0.39 5.12
N LYS A 7 -19.28 0.59 3.85
CA LYS A 7 -19.71 -0.49 2.95
C LYS A 7 -18.51 -1.40 2.72
N ILE A 8 -18.45 -2.55 3.40
CA ILE A 8 -17.42 -3.56 3.14
C ILE A 8 -17.73 -4.13 1.74
N LEU A 9 -16.93 -3.74 0.76
CA LEU A 9 -16.89 -4.43 -0.53
C LEU A 9 -16.48 -5.86 -0.23
N LYS A 10 -17.43 -6.80 -0.30
CA LYS A 10 -17.14 -8.23 -0.32
C LYS A 10 -16.48 -8.53 -1.67
N ASN A 11 -15.22 -8.16 -1.81
CA ASN A 11 -14.41 -8.70 -2.88
C ASN A 11 -14.21 -10.18 -2.54
N GLU A 12 -14.75 -11.06 -3.38
CA GLU A 12 -14.29 -12.44 -3.48
C GLU A 12 -12.75 -12.39 -3.56
N CYS A 13 -12.07 -12.80 -2.49
CA CYS A 13 -10.61 -12.86 -2.45
C CYS A 13 -10.14 -14.01 -3.34
N LYS A 14 -10.23 -13.81 -4.66
CA LYS A 14 -9.70 -14.77 -5.62
C LYS A 14 -8.19 -14.53 -5.72
N PRO A 15 -7.35 -15.49 -5.29
CA PRO A 15 -5.91 -15.33 -5.42
C PRO A 15 -5.54 -15.24 -6.90
N VAL A 16 -4.68 -14.28 -7.23
CA VAL A 16 -4.16 -14.08 -8.59
C VAL A 16 -2.69 -14.49 -8.59
N PRO A 17 -2.22 -15.26 -9.59
CA PRO A 17 -0.80 -15.56 -9.73
C PRO A 17 0.03 -14.27 -9.85
N LEU A 18 1.18 -14.23 -9.19
CA LEU A 18 2.05 -13.04 -9.16
C LEU A 18 2.42 -12.53 -10.55
N ALA A 19 2.72 -13.42 -11.48
CA ALA A 19 3.05 -13.05 -12.86
C ALA A 19 1.89 -12.36 -13.58
N THR A 20 0.66 -12.82 -13.37
CA THR A 20 -0.55 -12.20 -13.95
C THR A 20 -0.77 -10.82 -13.35
N PHE A 21 -0.65 -10.71 -12.03
CA PHE A 21 -0.75 -9.45 -11.32
C PHE A 21 0.29 -8.43 -11.81
N ALA A 22 1.55 -8.84 -11.98
CA ALA A 22 2.63 -7.97 -12.47
C ALA A 22 2.33 -7.41 -13.87
N ARG A 23 1.82 -8.24 -14.78
CA ARG A 23 1.40 -7.78 -16.13
C ARG A 23 0.27 -6.77 -16.05
N ASP A 24 -0.72 -7.00 -15.19
CA ASP A 24 -1.83 -6.07 -15.00
C ASP A 24 -1.37 -4.72 -14.44
N VAL A 25 -0.42 -4.72 -13.51
CA VAL A 25 0.17 -3.49 -12.97
C VAL A 25 0.92 -2.74 -14.07
N ALA A 26 1.78 -3.41 -14.85
CA ALA A 26 2.51 -2.79 -15.95
C ALA A 26 1.55 -2.15 -16.97
N ARG A 27 0.49 -2.87 -17.35
CA ARG A 27 -0.56 -2.35 -18.24
C ARG A 27 -1.27 -1.12 -17.65
N ARG A 28 -1.52 -1.09 -16.35
CA ARG A 28 -2.18 0.07 -15.71
C ARG A 28 -1.27 1.27 -15.63
N ILE A 29 0.04 1.07 -15.41
CA ILE A 29 1.04 2.15 -15.41
C ILE A 29 1.14 2.77 -16.80
N THR A 30 1.20 1.97 -17.86
CA THR A 30 1.27 2.50 -19.23
C THR A 30 0.00 3.25 -19.63
N LEU A 31 -1.18 2.76 -19.21
CA LEU A 31 -2.46 3.42 -19.50
C LEU A 31 -2.71 4.68 -18.66
N SER A 32 -2.17 4.76 -17.45
CA SER A 32 -2.42 5.92 -16.57
C SER A 32 -1.62 7.15 -17.00
N GLY A 33 -0.54 6.99 -17.77
CA GLY A 33 0.37 8.08 -18.12
C GLY A 33 1.08 8.69 -16.90
N ILE A 34 0.99 8.05 -15.73
CA ILE A 34 1.62 8.50 -14.49
C ILE A 34 3.05 7.97 -14.49
N THR A 35 3.99 8.82 -14.88
CA THR A 35 5.43 8.51 -14.85
C THR A 35 5.99 8.53 -13.42
N ASP A 36 5.47 9.40 -12.56
CA ASP A 36 5.83 9.50 -11.15
C ASP A 36 4.72 8.91 -10.29
N LEU A 37 4.86 7.64 -9.92
CA LEU A 37 3.93 6.97 -9.02
C LEU A 37 3.97 7.68 -7.67
N PRO A 38 2.86 8.28 -7.19
CA PRO A 38 2.87 8.98 -5.92
C PRO A 38 3.21 7.98 -4.82
N GLN A 39 4.42 8.10 -4.28
CA GLN A 39 4.81 7.30 -3.14
C GLN A 39 3.84 7.61 -2.01
N SER A 40 3.26 6.58 -1.40
CA SER A 40 2.35 6.80 -0.28
C SER A 40 3.12 7.59 0.79
N SER A 41 2.72 8.84 1.04
CA SER A 41 3.45 9.80 1.88
C SER A 41 3.64 9.36 3.34
N GLY A 42 3.07 8.22 3.74
CA GLY A 42 3.14 7.71 5.10
C GLY A 42 2.38 8.55 6.13
N LYS A 43 1.69 9.63 5.71
CA LYS A 43 0.99 10.57 6.59
C LYS A 43 -0.12 9.91 7.41
N CYS A 44 -0.79 8.92 6.84
CA CYS A 44 -1.89 8.17 7.49
C CYS A 44 -1.44 6.86 8.13
N ARG A 45 -0.21 6.77 8.69
CA ARG A 45 0.22 5.58 9.45
C ARG A 45 -0.54 5.52 10.78
N THR A 46 -1.08 4.34 11.10
CA THR A 46 -1.61 4.03 12.42
C THR A 46 -0.49 4.03 13.46
N ASP A 47 -0.83 4.20 14.75
CA ASP A 47 0.16 4.24 15.83
C ASP A 47 0.96 2.94 15.93
N SER A 48 0.31 1.80 15.75
CA SER A 48 0.98 0.49 15.69
C SER A 48 2.02 0.43 14.57
N LYS A 49 1.73 1.01 13.40
CA LYS A 49 2.67 1.04 12.28
C LYS A 49 3.83 2.00 12.52
N ARG A 50 3.62 3.12 13.22
CA ARG A 50 4.70 4.02 13.64
C ARG A 50 5.63 3.37 14.67
N ALA A 51 5.05 2.67 15.66
CA ALA A 51 5.81 1.94 16.67
C ALA A 51 6.71 0.86 16.05
N LEU A 52 6.17 0.08 15.10
CA LEU A 52 6.94 -0.90 14.35
C LEU A 52 8.10 -0.26 13.58
N LEU A 53 7.85 0.83 12.84
CA LEU A 53 8.90 1.50 12.08
C LEU A 53 10.00 2.07 12.98
N LYS A 54 9.64 2.62 14.15
CA LYS A 54 10.60 3.11 15.15
C LYS A 54 11.46 1.97 15.72
N ALA A 55 10.87 0.80 15.95
CA ALA A 55 11.61 -0.38 16.40
C ALA A 55 12.62 -0.87 15.33
N ILE A 56 12.23 -0.82 14.05
CA ILE A 56 13.12 -1.17 12.94
C ILE A 56 14.27 -0.16 12.83
N GLU A 57 13.99 1.13 12.93
CA GLU A 57 15.00 2.19 12.94
C GLU A 57 16.00 2.03 14.09
N ALA A 58 15.53 1.63 15.28
CA ALA A 58 16.39 1.34 16.43
C ALA A 58 17.36 0.17 16.18
N THR A 59 17.07 -0.73 15.23
CA THR A 59 18.01 -1.79 14.80
C THR A 59 19.05 -1.32 13.79
N GLY A 60 19.08 -0.02 13.45
CA GLY A 60 19.97 0.56 12.45
C GLY A 60 19.55 0.25 11.01
N LYS A 61 18.33 -0.27 10.81
CA LYS A 61 17.79 -0.62 9.49
C LYS A 61 16.70 0.39 9.10
N SER A 62 16.70 0.81 7.84
CA SER A 62 15.59 1.59 7.28
C SER A 62 14.61 0.66 6.58
N TRP A 63 13.32 0.77 6.89
CA TRP A 63 12.27 0.10 6.10
C TRP A 63 12.17 0.68 4.68
N SER A 64 12.55 1.95 4.52
CA SER A 64 12.63 2.64 3.24
C SER A 64 14.10 2.73 2.85
N ALA A 65 14.74 1.60 2.55
CA ALA A 65 16.01 1.63 1.84
C ALA A 65 15.69 2.04 0.39
N ASN A 66 16.08 3.27 0.05
CA ASN A 66 16.38 3.60 -1.33
C ASN A 66 17.74 2.99 -1.67
#